data_AF-A0A9E0M0V4-F1
#
_entry.id   AF-A0A9E0M0V4-F1
#
_cell.length_a   1.000
_cell.length_b   1.000
_cell.length_c   1.000
_cell.angle_alpha   90.00
_cell.angle_beta   90.00
_cell.angle_gamma   90.00
#
_symmetry.space_group_name_H-M   'P 1'
#
loop_
_entity.id
_entity.type
_entity.pdbx_description
1 polymer ?
#
loop_
_entity_poly.entity_id
_entity_poly.type
_entity_poly.pdbx_seq_one_letter_code
_entity_poly.pdbx_strand_id
1 'polypeptide(L)'
;MLFEPLATPSLQLANRIVMAPMTRNRAIDANTPNALMAEYYCQRATAGLIITEGTSPSPNGLGYARIPGLFNDAQVRGWKPVVDAVHAKGGKVFVQLMHTGRVSHLANLPAGAQVLGPTAEVCPGEMYTDSQGMQAHSPPREMSTADIDRTVAEYAASA
;
A
#
# COMPACT_ATOMS: atom_id res chain seq x y z
N MET A 1 -0.75 -1.23 -30.42
CA MET A 1 -0.75 0.24 -30.24
C MET A 1 -1.34 0.59 -28.85
N LEU A 2 -1.07 1.77 -28.26
CA LEU A 2 -1.40 2.07 -26.83
C LEU A 2 -2.91 2.08 -26.51
N PHE A 3 -3.74 2.55 -27.43
CA PHE A 3 -5.19 2.68 -27.22
C PHE A 3 -5.97 1.41 -27.56
N GLU A 4 -5.31 0.38 -28.11
CA GLU A 4 -5.95 -0.89 -28.41
C GLU A 4 -6.19 -1.69 -27.13
N PRO A 5 -7.33 -2.42 -27.04
CA PRO A 5 -7.57 -3.34 -25.94
C PRO A 5 -6.46 -4.39 -25.78
N LEU A 6 -6.34 -4.91 -24.55
CA LEU A 6 -5.55 -6.10 -24.25
C LEU A 6 -6.48 -7.14 -23.63
N ALA A 7 -6.65 -8.26 -24.33
CA ALA A 7 -7.46 -9.38 -23.89
C ALA A 7 -6.58 -10.62 -23.75
N THR A 8 -6.48 -11.15 -22.53
CA THR A 8 -5.89 -12.45 -22.21
C THR A 8 -6.93 -13.29 -21.46
N PRO A 9 -6.73 -14.61 -21.30
CA PRO A 9 -7.66 -15.44 -20.52
C PRO A 9 -7.87 -14.95 -19.08
N SER A 10 -6.89 -14.29 -18.50
CA SER A 10 -6.92 -13.80 -17.11
C SER A 10 -7.21 -12.30 -16.98
N LEU A 11 -7.11 -11.51 -18.05
CA LEU A 11 -7.15 -10.06 -17.95
C LEU A 11 -7.76 -9.40 -19.20
N GLN A 12 -8.73 -8.52 -18.98
CA GLN A 12 -9.43 -7.77 -20.02
C GLN A 12 -9.27 -6.28 -19.73
N LEU A 13 -8.44 -5.59 -20.52
CA LEU A 13 -8.14 -4.16 -20.38
C LEU A 13 -8.68 -3.39 -21.59
N ALA A 14 -9.29 -2.23 -21.34
CA ALA A 14 -9.83 -1.38 -22.40
C ALA A 14 -8.75 -0.74 -23.29
N ASN A 15 -7.53 -0.61 -22.78
CA ASN A 15 -6.35 -0.08 -23.48
C ASN A 15 -5.06 -0.57 -22.78
N ARG A 16 -3.89 -0.21 -23.30
CA ARG A 16 -2.57 -0.60 -22.76
C ARG A 16 -1.93 0.50 -21.90
N ILE A 17 -2.71 1.47 -21.44
CA ILE A 17 -2.23 2.55 -20.57
C ILE A 17 -2.46 2.13 -19.12
N VAL A 18 -1.38 2.08 -18.35
CA VAL A 18 -1.40 1.70 -16.94
C VAL A 18 -1.18 2.93 -16.07
N MET A 19 -2.03 3.13 -15.08
CA MET A 19 -1.75 4.07 -13.99
C MET A 19 -0.76 3.41 -13.03
N ALA A 20 0.45 3.95 -12.98
CA ALA A 20 1.50 3.49 -12.09
C ALA A 20 1.10 3.63 -10.61
N PRO A 21 1.65 2.78 -9.71
CA PRO A 21 1.45 2.94 -8.28
C PRO A 21 2.04 4.27 -7.80
N MET A 22 1.24 5.07 -7.10
CA MET A 22 1.66 6.39 -6.62
C MET A 22 1.19 6.59 -5.18
N THR A 23 2.09 6.48 -4.21
CA THR A 23 1.78 6.75 -2.80
C THR A 23 1.24 8.16 -2.59
N ARG A 24 0.05 8.26 -1.98
CA ARG A 24 -0.63 9.54 -1.80
C ARG A 24 -0.78 9.94 -0.33
N ASN A 25 -0.65 9.04 0.64
CA ASN A 25 -0.75 9.40 2.07
C ASN A 25 -2.11 10.02 2.44
N ARG A 26 -3.21 9.45 1.93
CA ARG A 26 -4.60 9.90 2.18
C ARG A 26 -5.45 8.90 2.96
N ALA A 27 -4.87 7.80 3.46
CA ALA A 27 -5.57 6.96 4.41
C ALA A 27 -5.86 7.74 5.69
N ILE A 28 -6.95 7.38 6.37
CA ILE A 28 -7.35 7.96 7.65
C ILE A 28 -7.04 6.96 8.78
N ASP A 29 -7.66 7.16 9.94
CA ASP A 29 -7.54 6.36 11.16
C ASP A 29 -7.21 4.88 10.91
N ALA A 30 -6.14 4.43 11.57
CA ALA A 30 -5.60 3.06 11.46
C ALA A 30 -5.31 2.61 10.01
N ASN A 31 -4.84 3.54 9.17
CA ASN A 31 -4.44 3.28 7.79
C ASN A 31 -5.60 2.78 6.92
N THR A 32 -6.82 3.24 7.21
CA THR A 32 -8.04 2.79 6.52
C THR A 32 -8.32 3.66 5.28
N PRO A 33 -8.62 3.06 4.11
CA PRO A 33 -9.07 3.82 2.95
C PRO A 33 -10.44 4.49 3.17
N ASN A 34 -10.73 5.54 2.40
CA ASN A 34 -11.93 6.37 2.60
C ASN A 34 -12.56 6.84 1.27
N ALA A 35 -13.64 7.62 1.37
CA ALA A 35 -14.40 8.14 0.24
C ALA A 35 -13.55 9.00 -0.73
N LEU A 36 -12.59 9.79 -0.21
CA LEU A 36 -11.70 10.60 -1.06
C LEU A 36 -10.81 9.71 -1.95
N MET A 37 -10.32 8.60 -1.40
CA MET A 37 -9.55 7.63 -2.18
C MET A 37 -10.43 6.94 -3.22
N ALA A 38 -11.69 6.61 -2.90
CA ALA A 38 -12.63 6.02 -3.86
C ALA A 38 -12.90 6.97 -5.04
N GLU A 39 -13.14 8.25 -4.76
CA GLU A 39 -13.29 9.26 -5.80
C GLU A 39 -12.03 9.38 -6.67
N TYR A 40 -10.85 9.43 -6.04
CA TYR A 40 -9.56 9.56 -6.72
C TYR A 40 -9.32 8.45 -7.76
N TYR A 41 -9.56 7.19 -7.39
CA TYR A 41 -9.39 6.06 -8.31
C TYR A 41 -10.52 5.97 -9.34
N CYS A 42 -11.76 6.27 -8.94
CA CYS A 42 -12.90 6.33 -9.86
C CYS A 42 -12.71 7.35 -10.99
N GLN A 43 -12.07 8.49 -10.72
CA GLN A 43 -11.73 9.48 -11.75
C GLN A 43 -10.74 8.93 -12.80
N ARG A 44 -9.98 7.88 -12.47
CA ARG A 44 -8.90 7.30 -13.30
C ARG A 44 -9.25 5.93 -13.88
N ALA A 45 -10.48 5.47 -13.70
CA ALA A 45 -10.96 4.17 -14.16
C ALA A 45 -10.98 4.00 -15.70
N THR A 46 -10.63 5.04 -16.47
CA THR A 46 -10.41 4.97 -17.92
C THR A 46 -9.03 4.43 -18.29
N ALA A 47 -8.09 4.37 -17.35
CA ALA A 47 -6.85 3.62 -17.53
C ALA A 47 -7.17 2.15 -17.80
N GLY A 48 -6.40 1.50 -18.68
CA GLY A 48 -6.54 0.08 -18.94
C GLY A 48 -6.42 -0.73 -17.65
N LEU A 49 -5.40 -0.43 -16.85
CA LEU A 49 -5.20 -0.97 -15.51
C LEU A 49 -4.77 0.15 -14.54
N ILE A 50 -5.34 0.11 -13.33
CA ILE A 50 -4.86 0.88 -12.18
C ILE A 50 -4.04 -0.04 -11.29
N ILE A 51 -2.87 0.41 -10.87
CA ILE A 51 -2.14 -0.18 -9.74
C ILE A 51 -2.28 0.81 -8.57
N THR A 52 -2.79 0.35 -7.42
CA THR A 52 -3.00 1.23 -6.26
C THR A 52 -1.68 1.80 -5.75
N GLU A 53 -1.78 2.80 -4.87
CA GLU A 53 -0.67 3.14 -3.98
C GLU A 53 -0.19 1.95 -3.15
N GLY A 54 1.04 2.05 -2.66
CA GLY A 54 1.65 1.05 -1.79
C GLY A 54 0.77 0.80 -0.58
N THR A 55 0.29 -0.43 -0.47
CA THR A 55 -0.67 -0.88 0.53
C THR A 55 -0.02 -1.92 1.42
N SER A 56 -0.01 -1.67 2.72
CA SER A 56 0.78 -2.47 3.64
C SER A 56 0.09 -3.80 4.00
N PRO A 57 0.79 -4.95 3.93
CA PRO A 57 0.23 -6.25 4.30
C PRO A 57 0.30 -6.53 5.80
N SER A 58 0.90 -5.64 6.61
CA SER A 58 0.99 -5.82 8.06
C SER A 58 1.26 -4.51 8.81
N PRO A 59 1.05 -4.47 10.15
CA PRO A 59 1.43 -3.32 10.97
C PRO A 59 2.92 -2.94 10.86
N ASN A 60 3.81 -3.93 10.75
CA ASN A 60 5.26 -3.73 10.64
C ASN A 60 5.71 -3.30 9.24
N GLY A 61 4.86 -3.54 8.23
CA GLY A 61 5.12 -3.12 6.85
C GLY A 61 4.74 -1.67 6.56
N LEU A 62 4.14 -0.97 7.53
CA LEU A 62 3.86 0.46 7.41
C LEU A 62 5.16 1.26 7.50
N GLY A 63 5.12 2.50 7.05
CA GLY A 63 6.26 3.40 7.27
C GLY A 63 6.01 4.86 6.98
N TYR A 64 5.19 5.17 5.98
CA TYR A 64 4.75 6.54 5.74
C TYR A 64 3.47 6.84 6.51
N ALA A 65 3.35 8.05 7.08
CA ALA A 65 2.32 8.43 8.06
C ALA A 65 0.86 8.02 7.73
N ARG A 66 0.49 8.03 6.44
CA ARG A 66 -0.90 7.78 6.00
C ARG A 66 -1.01 6.87 4.77
N ILE A 67 -0.09 5.93 4.59
CA ILE A 67 -0.32 4.88 3.57
C ILE A 67 -1.44 3.94 4.02
N PRO A 68 -2.23 3.38 3.10
CA PRO A 68 -3.26 2.42 3.46
C PRO A 68 -2.66 1.07 3.86
N GLY A 69 -3.38 0.34 4.71
CA GLY A 69 -3.13 -1.07 5.00
C GLY A 69 -4.13 -1.99 4.30
N LEU A 70 -3.82 -3.29 4.30
CA LEU A 70 -4.70 -4.39 3.92
C LEU A 70 -4.34 -5.63 4.76
N PHE A 71 -4.46 -5.51 6.07
CA PHE A 71 -4.10 -6.56 7.04
C PHE A 71 -5.17 -6.83 8.10
N ASN A 72 -6.33 -6.17 7.98
CA ASN A 72 -7.48 -6.40 8.86
C ASN A 72 -8.80 -6.10 8.12
N ASP A 73 -9.91 -6.56 8.71
CA ASP A 73 -11.23 -6.43 8.10
C ASP A 73 -11.70 -4.98 7.94
N ALA A 74 -11.27 -4.06 8.80
CA ALA A 74 -11.65 -2.64 8.69
C ALA A 74 -11.05 -2.02 7.43
N GLN A 75 -9.79 -2.34 7.14
CA GLN A 75 -9.11 -1.93 5.92
C GLN A 75 -9.70 -2.59 4.67
N VAL A 76 -10.05 -3.89 4.73
CA VAL A 76 -10.78 -4.57 3.64
C VAL A 76 -12.10 -3.86 3.34
N ARG A 77 -12.88 -3.54 4.38
CA ARG A 77 -14.14 -2.77 4.23
C ARG A 77 -13.89 -1.37 3.66
N GLY A 78 -12.79 -0.70 4.04
CA GLY A 78 -12.41 0.59 3.49
C GLY A 78 -12.01 0.54 2.01
N TRP A 79 -11.34 -0.53 1.58
CA TRP A 79 -10.96 -0.73 0.17
C TRP A 79 -12.15 -1.08 -0.73
N LYS A 80 -13.18 -1.75 -0.21
CA LYS A 80 -14.31 -2.22 -1.03
C LYS A 80 -14.99 -1.11 -1.83
N PRO A 81 -15.37 0.06 -1.26
CA PRO A 81 -15.92 1.18 -2.03
C PRO A 81 -14.97 1.71 -3.12
N VAL A 82 -13.66 1.66 -2.89
CA VAL A 82 -12.65 2.10 -3.88
C VAL A 82 -12.68 1.19 -5.11
N VAL A 83 -12.65 -0.11 -4.88
CA VAL A 83 -12.68 -1.13 -5.93
C VAL A 83 -14.02 -1.09 -6.68
N ASP A 84 -15.13 -1.00 -5.93
CA ASP A 84 -16.49 -0.92 -6.50
C ASP A 84 -16.63 0.31 -7.40
N ALA A 85 -16.09 1.47 -7.00
CA ALA A 85 -16.15 2.69 -7.80
C ALA A 85 -15.34 2.60 -9.11
N VAL A 86 -14.20 1.90 -9.11
CA VAL A 86 -13.43 1.62 -10.33
C VAL A 86 -14.21 0.65 -11.24
N HIS A 87 -14.74 -0.43 -10.68
CA HIS A 87 -15.48 -1.46 -11.42
C HIS A 87 -16.80 -0.93 -12.00
N ALA A 88 -17.50 -0.02 -11.31
CA ALA A 88 -18.71 0.63 -11.81
C ALA A 88 -18.49 1.41 -13.12
N LYS A 89 -17.25 1.80 -13.43
CA LYS A 89 -16.84 2.44 -14.69
C LYS A 89 -16.18 1.48 -15.69
N GLY A 90 -16.18 0.18 -15.41
CA GLY A 90 -15.54 -0.84 -16.24
C GLY A 90 -14.01 -0.90 -16.12
N GLY A 91 -13.41 -0.15 -15.19
CA GLY A 91 -11.97 -0.15 -14.96
C GLY A 91 -11.48 -1.45 -14.30
N LYS A 92 -10.16 -1.66 -14.32
CA LYS A 92 -9.48 -2.76 -13.61
C LYS A 92 -8.49 -2.19 -12.61
N VAL A 93 -8.38 -2.80 -11.43
CA VAL A 93 -7.48 -2.37 -10.37
C VAL A 93 -6.77 -3.54 -9.71
N PHE A 94 -5.46 -3.43 -9.55
CA PHE A 94 -4.62 -4.33 -8.76
C PHE A 94 -4.10 -3.60 -7.53
N VAL A 95 -4.01 -4.30 -6.40
CA VAL A 95 -3.35 -3.78 -5.20
C VAL A 95 -1.83 -3.95 -5.31
N GLN A 96 -1.08 -2.92 -4.93
CA GLN A 96 0.37 -3.01 -4.74
C GLN A 96 0.67 -3.35 -3.27
N LEU A 97 0.92 -4.62 -2.95
CA LEU A 97 1.37 -5.00 -1.61
C LEU A 97 2.81 -4.51 -1.36
N MET A 98 3.03 -3.78 -0.27
CA MET A 98 4.29 -3.11 0.02
C MET A 98 4.63 -3.15 1.52
N HIS A 99 5.78 -3.71 1.86
CA HIS A 99 6.41 -3.60 3.18
C HIS A 99 7.58 -2.62 3.08
N THR A 100 7.55 -1.49 3.79
CA THR A 100 8.59 -0.45 3.66
C THR A 100 9.93 -0.83 4.29
N GLY A 101 9.92 -1.80 5.21
CA GLY A 101 11.12 -2.29 5.87
C GLY A 101 11.81 -1.17 6.66
N ARG A 102 13.13 -1.07 6.53
CA ARG A 102 13.93 -0.06 7.24
C ARG A 102 13.73 1.39 6.76
N VAL A 103 12.97 1.62 5.69
CA VAL A 103 12.55 2.97 5.25
C VAL A 103 11.29 3.35 6.03
N SER A 104 11.44 3.54 7.34
CA SER A 104 10.32 3.73 8.26
C SER A 104 10.74 4.53 9.51
N HIS A 105 9.75 5.03 10.24
CA HIS A 105 9.93 5.69 11.52
C HIS A 105 8.86 5.20 12.50
N LEU A 106 9.24 4.93 13.75
CA LEU A 106 8.35 4.37 14.77
C LEU A 106 7.08 5.22 14.98
N ALA A 107 7.17 6.55 14.82
CA ALA A 107 6.01 7.44 14.95
C ALA A 107 4.94 7.24 13.86
N ASN A 108 5.26 6.57 12.75
CA ASN A 108 4.31 6.23 11.68
C ASN A 108 3.76 4.80 11.82
N LEU A 109 4.19 4.07 12.84
CA LEU A 109 3.74 2.71 13.11
C LEU A 109 2.69 2.69 14.23
N PRO A 110 1.74 1.74 14.21
CA PRO A 110 0.83 1.53 15.32
C PRO A 110 1.56 1.01 16.55
N ALA A 111 0.94 1.16 17.72
CA ALA A 111 1.50 0.67 18.98
C ALA A 111 1.83 -0.84 18.89
N GLY A 112 3.03 -1.20 19.34
CA GLY A 112 3.52 -2.58 19.33
C GLY A 112 4.16 -3.04 18.02
N ALA A 113 4.03 -2.28 16.93
CA ALA A 113 4.76 -2.56 15.69
C ALA A 113 6.23 -2.12 15.78
N GLN A 114 7.06 -2.73 14.94
CA GLN A 114 8.50 -2.54 14.91
C GLN A 114 8.97 -2.23 13.49
N VAL A 115 10.01 -1.40 13.38
CA VAL A 115 10.74 -1.26 12.12
C VAL A 115 11.58 -2.53 11.93
N LEU A 116 11.31 -3.28 10.87
CA LEU A 116 12.01 -4.51 10.53
C LEU A 116 12.91 -4.30 9.32
N GLY A 117 14.07 -4.95 9.31
CA GLY A 117 15.00 -4.90 8.19
C GLY A 117 15.87 -6.15 8.08
N PRO A 118 16.54 -6.33 6.94
CA PRO A 118 17.49 -7.42 6.75
C PRO A 118 18.78 -7.23 7.57
N THR A 119 19.01 -6.04 8.12
CA THR A 119 20.14 -5.70 9.01
C THR A 119 19.64 -4.74 10.09
N ALA A 120 20.44 -4.53 11.14
CA ALA A 120 20.19 -3.51 12.16
C ALA A 120 20.64 -2.09 11.74
N GLU A 121 21.15 -1.92 10.52
CA GLU A 121 21.64 -0.63 10.05
C GLU A 121 20.49 0.32 9.69
N VAL A 122 20.52 1.52 10.29
CA VAL A 122 19.60 2.61 10.02
C VAL A 122 19.65 2.97 8.52
N CYS A 123 18.48 3.09 7.88
CA CYS A 123 18.42 3.60 6.52
C CYS A 123 18.85 5.08 6.51
N PRO A 124 19.84 5.50 5.70
CA PRO A 124 20.18 6.91 5.57
C PRO A 124 18.97 7.74 5.11
N GLY A 125 18.92 8.99 5.56
CA GLY A 125 17.87 9.94 5.20
C GLY A 125 16.77 10.08 6.25
N GLU A 126 15.74 10.82 5.85
CA GLU A 126 14.66 11.25 6.72
C GLU A 126 13.31 10.99 6.07
N MET A 127 12.26 10.90 6.89
CA MET A 127 10.88 10.84 6.45
C MET A 127 9.96 11.71 7.29
N TYR A 128 8.82 12.06 6.71
CA TYR A 128 7.79 12.82 7.41
C TYR A 128 6.97 11.94 8.35
N THR A 129 6.68 12.48 9.52
CA THR A 129 5.76 11.93 10.51
C THR A 129 4.70 12.98 10.87
N ASP A 130 3.47 12.54 11.12
CA ASP A 130 2.38 13.49 11.43
C ASP A 130 2.59 14.16 12.79
N SER A 131 3.18 13.47 13.76
CA SER A 131 3.37 13.97 15.13
C SER A 131 4.65 14.77 15.34
N GLN A 132 5.69 14.56 14.54
CA GLN A 132 7.03 15.12 14.78
C GLN A 132 7.65 15.81 13.57
N GLY A 133 6.96 15.88 12.42
CA GLY A 133 7.51 16.44 11.19
C GLY A 133 8.57 15.54 10.56
N MET A 134 9.55 16.14 9.88
CA MET A 134 10.68 15.40 9.30
C MET A 134 11.57 14.83 10.40
N GLN A 135 11.85 13.52 10.33
CA GLN A 135 12.66 12.78 11.27
C GLN A 135 13.59 11.83 10.52
N ALA A 136 14.78 11.59 11.06
CA ALA A 136 15.64 10.50 10.60
C ALA A 136 14.89 9.16 10.69
N HIS A 137 15.17 8.21 9.80
CA HIS A 137 14.57 6.87 9.93
C HIS A 137 14.92 6.23 11.27
N SER A 138 13.99 5.45 11.83
CA SER A 138 14.26 4.73 13.08
C SER A 138 15.18 3.52 12.82
N PRO A 139 16.02 3.12 13.80
CA PRO A 139 16.80 1.89 13.70
C PRO A 139 15.90 0.66 13.49
N PRO A 140 16.16 -0.17 12.46
CA PRO A 140 15.45 -1.42 12.29
C PRO A 140 15.95 -2.46 13.29
N ARG A 141 15.06 -3.37 13.67
CA ARG A 141 15.46 -4.67 14.21
C ARG A 141 15.75 -5.61 13.05
N GLU A 142 16.91 -6.27 13.10
CA GLU A 142 17.24 -7.32 12.15
C GLU A 142 16.24 -8.48 12.26
N MET A 143 15.74 -8.93 11.11
CA MET A 143 14.79 -10.03 11.02
C MET A 143 15.49 -11.37 11.27
N SER A 144 14.91 -12.16 12.17
CA SER A 144 15.19 -13.59 12.29
C SER A 144 14.48 -14.38 11.19
N THR A 145 14.84 -15.66 11.03
CA THR A 145 14.09 -16.59 10.14
C THR A 145 12.60 -16.63 10.47
N ALA A 146 12.24 -16.61 11.76
CA ALA A 146 10.84 -16.60 12.18
C ALA A 146 10.11 -15.30 11.81
N ASP A 147 10.82 -14.17 11.76
CA ASP A 147 10.26 -12.91 11.27
C ASP A 147 10.02 -12.98 9.77
N ILE A 148 10.94 -13.58 9.01
CA ILE A 148 10.80 -13.78 7.55
C ILE A 148 9.58 -14.66 7.25
N ASP A 149 9.45 -15.80 7.94
CA ASP A 149 8.29 -16.70 7.78
C ASP A 149 6.97 -15.98 8.09
N ARG A 150 6.97 -15.15 9.13
CA ARG A 150 5.81 -14.31 9.48
C ARG A 150 5.50 -13.29 8.39
N THR A 151 6.51 -12.57 7.87
CA THR A 151 6.31 -11.60 6.80
C THR A 151 5.78 -12.28 5.52
N VAL A 152 6.28 -13.47 5.17
CA VAL A 152 5.72 -14.25 4.05
C VAL A 152 4.24 -14.56 4.29
N ALA A 153 3.87 -14.98 5.50
CA ALA A 153 2.48 -15.24 5.86
C ALA A 153 1.61 -13.96 5.83
N GLU A 154 2.15 -12.81 6.22
CA GLU A 154 1.47 -11.51 6.14
C GLU A 154 1.16 -11.12 4.69
N TYR A 155 2.12 -11.28 3.77
CA TYR A 155 1.89 -11.08 2.34
C TYR A 155 0.84 -12.05 1.79
N ALA A 156 0.92 -13.33 2.17
CA ALA A 156 -0.02 -14.35 1.70
C ALA A 156 -1.45 -14.14 2.23
N ALA A 157 -1.61 -13.67 3.48
CA ALA A 157 -2.92 -13.38 4.05
C ALA A 157 -3.56 -12.11 3.47
N SER A 158 -2.75 -11.17 2.99
CA SER A 158 -3.20 -9.92 2.39
C SER A 158 -3.63 -10.07 0.92
N ALA A 159 -3.06 -11.06 0.21
CA ALA A 159 -3.32 -11.36 -1.20
C ALA A 159 -4.65 -12.12 -1.41
#